data_AF-A0A7V4SXQ0-F1
#
_entry.id   AF-A0A7V4SXQ0-F1
#
_cell.length_a   1.000
_cell.length_b   1.000
_cell.length_c   1.000
_cell.angle_alpha   90.00
_cell.angle_beta   90.00
_cell.angle_gamma   90.00
#
_symmetry.space_group_name_H-M   'P 1'
#
loop_
_entity.id
_entity.type
_entity.pdbx_description
1 polymer ?
#
loop_
_entity_poly.entity_id
_entity_poly.type
_entity_poly.pdbx_seq_one_letter_code
_entity_poly.pdbx_strand_id
1 'polypeptide(L)' 'MKSGVLVLVNVVGLEDYVRGVLPEEMPASYPLESLKAQAVAARTYALANMGKHKSEGYDLCDTNMCQHYGGASVE' A
#
# COMPACT_ATOMS: atom_id res chain seq x y z
N MET A 1 -10.87 -19.29 5.04
CA MET A 1 -9.43 -19.65 5.04
C MET A 1 -9.28 -21.05 4.46
N LYS A 2 -8.52 -21.22 3.37
CA LYS A 2 -8.21 -22.55 2.83
C LYS A 2 -7.20 -23.23 3.76
N SER A 3 -7.43 -24.49 4.11
CA SER A 3 -6.53 -25.26 4.99
C SER A 3 -5.12 -25.33 4.38
N GLY A 4 -4.11 -24.88 5.14
CA GLY A 4 -2.69 -24.97 4.75
C GLY A 4 -2.04 -23.73 4.12
N VAL A 5 -2.70 -22.56 4.08
CA VAL A 5 -2.10 -21.31 3.56
C VAL A 5 -1.67 -20.40 4.71
N LEU A 6 -0.39 -19.99 4.72
CA LEU A 6 0.13 -18.93 5.59
C LEU A 6 -0.07 -17.57 4.92
N VAL A 7 -0.64 -16.62 5.64
CA VAL A 7 -0.77 -15.22 5.20
C VAL A 7 0.05 -14.36 6.14
N LEU A 8 1.00 -13.61 5.58
CA LEU A 8 1.76 -12.60 6.31
C LEU A 8 1.05 -11.25 6.12
N VAL A 9 0.71 -10.58 7.22
CA VAL A 9 0.03 -9.29 7.19
C VAL A 9 0.87 -8.26 7.94
N ASN A 10 1.26 -7.18 7.25
CA ASN A 10 1.91 -6.04 7.89
C ASN A 10 0.84 -5.05 8.36
N VAL A 11 0.76 -4.82 9.67
CA VAL A 11 -0.23 -3.90 10.27
C VAL A 11 0.44 -2.56 10.54
N VAL A 12 0.08 -1.55 9.75
CA VAL A 12 0.71 -0.23 9.78
C VAL A 12 -0.33 0.89 9.78
N GLY A 13 0.08 2.09 10.22
CA GLY A 13 -0.73 3.29 10.07
C GLY A 13 -0.85 3.70 8.61
N LEU A 14 -1.88 4.49 8.29
CA LEU A 14 -2.13 4.98 6.92
C LEU A 14 -0.93 5.75 6.34
N GLU A 15 -0.26 6.55 7.16
CA GLU A 15 0.89 7.35 6.73
C GLU A 15 2.12 6.50 6.42
N ASP A 16 2.38 5.48 7.23
CA ASP A 16 3.50 4.56 7.01
C ASP A 16 3.22 3.68 5.78
N TYR A 17 1.97 3.25 5.57
CA TYR A 17 1.55 2.63 4.31
C TYR A 17 1.85 3.53 3.09
N VAL A 18 1.47 4.82 3.15
CA VAL A 18 1.72 5.75 2.03
C VAL A 18 3.22 5.94 1.80
N ARG A 19 4.06 5.97 2.85
CA ARG A 19 5.52 6.02 2.71
C ARG A 19 6.08 4.77 2.03
N GLY A 20 5.54 3.59 2.30
CA GLY A 20 5.97 2.35 1.66
C GLY A 20 5.48 2.18 0.21
N VAL A 21 4.43 2.91 -0.20
CA VAL A 21 3.90 2.90 -1.59
C VAL A 21 4.59 3.94 -2.48
N LEU A 22 4.86 5.13 -1.96
CA LEU A 22 5.26 6.27 -2.78
C LEU A 22 6.54 6.02 -3.61
N PRO A 23 7.63 5.45 -3.06
CA PRO A 23 8.88 5.20 -3.79
C PRO A 23 8.77 4.07 -4.81
N GLU A 24 7.85 3.14 -4.59
CA GLU A 24 7.62 1.98 -5.45
C GLU A 24 6.81 2.34 -6.70
N GLU A 25 5.88 3.29 -6.56
CA GLU A 25 5.06 3.78 -7.67
C GLU A 25 5.70 4.99 -8.39
N MET A 26 6.56 5.75 -7.69
CA MET A 26 7.18 6.96 -8.22
C MET A 26 8.63 7.16 -7.76
N PRO A 27 9.57 7.36 -8.71
CA PRO A 27 10.94 7.72 -8.36
C PRO A 27 11.01 9.05 -7.59
N ALA A 28 11.84 9.10 -6.55
CA ALA A 28 12.05 10.30 -5.73
C ALA A 28 12.60 11.51 -6.52
N SER A 29 13.13 11.29 -7.72
CA SER A 29 13.61 12.34 -8.62
C SER A 29 12.48 13.14 -9.31
N TYR A 30 11.22 12.73 -9.15
CA TYR A 30 10.09 13.41 -9.76
C TYR A 30 9.81 14.76 -9.08
N PRO A 31 9.13 15.69 -9.77
CA PRO A 31 8.75 16.96 -9.17
C PRO A 31 7.96 16.77 -7.88
N LEU A 32 8.21 17.64 -6.89
CA LEU A 32 7.58 17.56 -5.57
C LEU A 32 6.04 17.54 -5.64
N GLU A 33 5.45 18.33 -6.55
CA GLU A 33 4.00 18.36 -6.73
C GLU A 33 3.44 17.05 -7.30
N SER A 34 4.22 16.35 -8.13
CA SER A 34 3.84 15.02 -8.62
C SER A 34 3.87 13.98 -7.49
N LEU A 35 4.89 14.03 -6.63
CA LEU A 35 4.98 13.17 -5.44
C LEU A 35 3.82 13.44 -4.46
N LYS A 36 3.46 14.71 -4.23
CA LYS A 36 2.28 15.07 -3.42
C LYS A 36 0.99 14.54 -4.02
N ALA A 37 0.80 14.68 -5.33
CA ALA A 37 -0.38 14.17 -6.01
C ALA A 37 -0.52 12.66 -5.84
N GLN A 38 0.58 11.91 -5.98
CA GLN A 38 0.58 10.47 -5.77
C GLN A 38 0.34 10.08 -4.31
N ALA A 39 0.90 10.81 -3.34
CA ALA A 39 0.61 10.57 -1.92
C ALA A 39 -0.90 10.74 -1.61
N VAL A 40 -1.57 11.71 -2.24
CA VAL A 40 -3.02 11.88 -2.15
C VAL A 40 -3.75 10.71 -2.82
N ALA A 41 -3.31 10.30 -4.02
CA ALA A 41 -3.90 9.16 -4.73
C ALA A 41 -3.79 7.85 -3.92
N ALA A 42 -2.61 7.55 -3.37
CA ALA A 42 -2.37 6.35 -2.57
C ALA A 42 -3.21 6.33 -1.29
N ARG A 43 -3.28 7.46 -0.58
CA ARG A 43 -4.12 7.59 0.62
C ARG A 43 -5.60 7.43 0.30
N THR A 44 -6.05 8.02 -0.81
CA THR A 44 -7.44 7.89 -1.29
C THR A 44 -7.76 6.44 -1.63
N TYR A 45 -6.85 5.75 -2.33
CA TYR A 45 -7.02 4.35 -2.67
C TYR A 45 -7.13 3.48 -1.41
N ALA A 46 -6.23 3.64 -0.45
CA ALA A 46 -6.22 2.86 0.77
C ALA A 46 -7.52 3.02 1.58
N LEU A 47 -8.00 4.26 1.73
CA LEU A 47 -9.24 4.55 2.44
C LEU A 47 -10.47 4.00 1.70
N ALA A 48 -10.51 4.13 0.37
CA ALA A 48 -11.65 3.66 -0.43
C ALA A 48 -11.70 2.12 -0.53
N ASN A 49 -10.57 1.43 -0.38
CA ASN A 49 -10.45 -0.02 -0.55
C ASN A 49 -10.19 -0.76 0.78
N MET A 50 -10.38 -0.11 1.93
CA MET A 50 -10.24 -0.77 3.22
C MET A 50 -11.14 -2.01 3.30
N GLY A 51 -10.60 -3.15 3.71
CA GLY A 51 -11.32 -4.43 3.74
C GLY A 51 -11.57 -5.08 2.38
N LYS A 52 -10.93 -4.63 1.28
CA LYS A 52 -11.07 -5.25 -0.06
C LYS A 52 -10.80 -6.76 -0.05
N HIS A 53 -9.85 -7.20 0.78
CA HIS A 53 -9.47 -8.61 0.95
C HIS A 53 -9.93 -9.21 2.29
N LYS A 54 -11.03 -8.69 2.88
CA LYS A 54 -11.51 -9.13 4.20
C LYS A 54 -11.75 -10.63 4.34
N SER A 55 -12.16 -11.31 3.26
CA SER A 55 -12.35 -12.77 3.23
C SER A 55 -11.03 -13.56 3.33
N GLU A 56 -9.92 -12.91 3.03
CA GLU A 56 -8.55 -13.43 3.05
C GLU A 56 -7.81 -13.05 4.34
N GLY A 57 -8.32 -12.06 5.09
CA GLY A 57 -7.84 -11.68 6.42
C GLY A 57 -6.96 -10.44 6.47
N TYR A 58 -6.91 -9.65 5.40
CA TYR A 58 -6.17 -8.39 5.30
C TYR A 58 -6.96 -7.33 4.50
N ASP A 59 -6.55 -6.07 4.57
CA ASP A 59 -7.26 -4.98 3.88
C ASP A 59 -6.81 -4.83 2.42
N LEU A 60 -5.51 -4.68 2.21
CA LEU A 60 -4.86 -4.41 0.93
C LEU A 60 -3.71 -5.39 0.67
N CYS A 61 -3.50 -5.72 -0.59
CA CYS A 61 -2.38 -6.51 -1.09
C CYS A 61 -1.18 -5.62 -1.43
N ASP A 62 0.02 -6.19 -1.49
CA ASP A 62 1.30 -5.53 -1.78
C ASP A 62 1.70 -5.53 -3.28
N THR A 63 0.78 -5.98 -4.14
CA THR A 63 0.99 -6.11 -5.58
C THR A 63 0.22 -5.03 -6.37
N ASN A 64 0.45 -4.97 -7.68
CA ASN A 64 -0.24 -4.08 -8.61
C ASN A 64 -1.78 -4.27 -8.67
N MET A 65 -2.34 -5.33 -8.09
CA MET A 65 -3.79 -5.49 -7.91
C MET A 65 -4.37 -4.50 -6.89
N CYS A 66 -3.51 -3.97 -6.02
CA CYS A 66 -3.78 -2.91 -5.06
C CYS A 66 -2.86 -1.73 -5.39
N GLN A 67 -1.74 -1.64 -4.69
CA GLN A 67 -0.63 -0.74 -5.00
C GLN A 67 0.67 -1.48 -4.68
N HIS A 68 1.76 -1.14 -5.35
CA HIS A 68 3.06 -1.68 -5.01
C HIS A 68 3.48 -1.15 -3.64
N TYR A 69 3.66 -2.03 -2.66
CA TYR A 69 4.05 -1.68 -1.29
C TYR A 69 5.37 -2.35 -0.92
N GLY A 70 6.42 -1.54 -0.75
CA GLY A 70 7.78 -2.03 -0.47
C GLY A 70 8.11 -2.14 1.03
N GLY A 71 7.21 -1.72 1.91
CA GLY A 71 7.42 -1.74 3.37
C GLY A 71 8.59 -0.90 3.87
N ALA A 72 9.07 -1.21 5.06
CA ALA A 72 10.09 -0.41 5.78
C ALA A 72 11.45 -0.29 5.07
N SER A 73 11.74 -1.09 4.04
CA SER A 73 12.98 -0.93 3.26
C SER A 73 12.98 0.28 2.34
N VAL A 74 11.81 0.87 2.07
CA VAL A 74 11.66 2.00 1.14
C VAL A 74 11.01 3.22 1.75
N GLU A 75 10.40 3.10 2.94
CA GLU A 75 9.89 4.24 3.73
C GLU A 75 10.97 5.29 4.06
#